data_AF-A0A528BFC4-F1
#
_entry.id   AF-A0A528BFC4-F1
#
_cell.length_a   1.000
_cell.length_b   1.000
_cell.length_c   1.000
_cell.angle_alpha   90.00
_cell.angle_beta   90.00
_cell.angle_gamma   90.00
#
_symmetry.space_group_name_H-M   'P 1'
#
loop_
_entity.id
_entity.type
_entity.pdbx_description
1 polymer ?
#
loop_
_entity_poly.entity_id
_entity_poly.type
_entity_poly.pdbx_seq_one_letter_code
_entity_poly.pdbx_strand_id
1 'polypeptide(L)' 'MPEKLNIVPFVSVDNMMKLVLATGVERFLTDLAGYIEEDFRRWELFDKTPRVASHSADGVIELMPTSDGETYGFKYV' A
#
# COMPACT_ATOMS: atom_id res chain seq x y z
N MET A 1 -3.49 5.31 35.07
CA MET A 1 -3.34 5.86 33.70
C MET A 1 -3.76 4.74 32.75
N PRO A 2 -4.63 4.95 31.76
CA PRO A 2 -4.98 3.88 30.83
C PRO A 2 -3.73 3.43 30.06
N GLU A 3 -3.55 2.13 29.87
CA GLU A 3 -2.46 1.55 29.08
C GLU A 3 -2.44 2.16 27.67
N LYS A 4 -1.26 2.59 27.20
CA LYS A 4 -1.03 2.87 25.79
C LYS A 4 -0.94 1.53 25.06
N LEU A 5 -2.09 0.98 24.66
CA LEU A 5 -2.13 -0.14 23.73
C LEU A 5 -1.56 0.35 22.38
N ASN A 6 -0.54 -0.32 21.86
CA ASN A 6 -0.03 -0.12 20.51
C ASN A 6 -1.05 -0.69 19.50
N ILE A 7 -2.14 0.04 19.27
CA ILE A 7 -3.18 -0.36 18.32
C ILE A 7 -2.70 0.03 16.93
N VAL A 8 -2.43 -0.97 16.09
CA VAL A 8 -2.18 -0.76 14.66
C VAL A 8 -3.53 -0.57 13.97
N PRO A 9 -3.77 0.56 13.29
CA PRO A 9 -4.99 0.75 12.51
C PRO A 9 -5.15 -0.35 11.45
N PHE A 10 -6.36 -0.89 11.32
CA PHE A 10 -6.68 -1.95 10.37
C PHE A 10 -7.84 -1.56 9.47
N VAL A 11 -7.64 -1.66 8.16
CA VAL A 11 -8.69 -1.47 7.14
C VAL A 11 -8.99 -2.83 6.52
N SER A 12 -10.15 -3.39 6.83
CA SER A 12 -10.64 -4.64 6.25
C SER A 12 -11.15 -4.44 4.82
N VAL A 13 -11.43 -5.54 4.10
CA VAL A 13 -12.08 -5.49 2.79
C VAL A 13 -13.43 -4.77 2.84
N ASP A 14 -14.27 -5.07 3.85
CA ASP A 14 -15.57 -4.40 4.03
C ASP A 14 -15.42 -2.89 4.24
N ASN A 15 -14.47 -2.47 5.09
CA ASN A 15 -14.20 -1.05 5.31
C ASN A 15 -13.64 -0.36 4.06
N MET A 16 -12.76 -1.04 3.30
CA MET A 16 -12.25 -0.53 2.04
C MET A 16 -13.37 -0.38 1.00
N MET A 17 -14.27 -1.36 0.87
CA MET A 17 -15.43 -1.25 -0.03
C MET A 17 -16.31 -0.07 0.33
N LYS A 18 -16.63 0.12 1.62
CA LYS A 18 -17.40 1.27 2.11
C LYS A 18 -16.72 2.59 1.79
N LEU A 19 -15.39 2.67 1.98
CA LEU A 19 -14.61 3.86 1.67
C LEU A 19 -14.67 4.18 0.16
N VAL A 20 -14.41 3.20 -0.70
CA VAL A 20 -14.46 3.40 -2.15
C VAL A 20 -15.85 3.82 -2.62
N LEU A 21 -16.91 3.20 -2.10
CA LEU A 21 -18.28 3.55 -2.43
C LEU A 21 -18.67 4.95 -1.94
N ALA A 22 -18.25 5.33 -0.73
CA ALA A 22 -18.53 6.65 -0.16
C ALA A 22 -17.78 7.77 -0.89
N THR A 23 -16.53 7.52 -1.33
CA THR A 23 -15.74 8.47 -2.12
C THR A 23 -16.22 8.55 -3.57
N GLY A 24 -16.75 7.45 -4.11
CA GLY A 24 -17.07 7.27 -5.52
C GLY A 24 -15.85 6.78 -6.31
N VAL A 25 -16.05 5.78 -7.18
CA VAL A 25 -14.96 5.08 -7.89
C VAL A 25 -14.14 6.04 -8.76
N GLU A 26 -14.79 6.92 -9.53
CA GLU A 26 -14.10 7.84 -10.43
C GLU A 26 -13.17 8.79 -9.67
N ARG A 27 -13.66 9.40 -8.59
CA ARG A 27 -12.86 10.28 -7.74
C ARG A 27 -11.73 9.50 -7.06
N PHE A 28 -12.03 8.32 -6.51
CA PHE A 28 -11.04 7.49 -5.84
C PHE A 28 -9.87 7.15 -6.77
N LEU A 29 -10.15 6.74 -8.01
CA LEU A 29 -9.12 6.43 -9.00
C LEU A 29 -8.36 7.66 -9.48
N THR A 30 -9.04 8.80 -9.66
CA THR A 30 -8.41 10.06 -10.07
C THR A 30 -7.42 10.55 -9.01
N ASP A 31 -7.85 10.58 -7.75
CA ASP A 31 -7.01 11.02 -6.63
C ASP A 31 -5.83 10.05 -6.43
N LEU A 32 -6.07 8.73 -6.52
CA LEU A 32 -5.01 7.71 -6.44
C LEU A 32 -3.99 7.86 -7.56
N ALA A 33 -4.43 8.11 -8.79
CA ALA A 33 -3.53 8.35 -9.92
C ALA A 33 -2.66 9.60 -9.70
N GLY A 34 -3.21 10.66 -9.10
CA GLY A 34 -2.46 11.86 -8.72
C GLY A 34 -1.31 11.55 -7.76
N TYR A 35 -1.58 10.77 -6.69
CA TYR A 35 -0.53 10.33 -5.76
C TYR A 35 0.53 9.47 -6.44
N ILE A 36 0.13 8.54 -7.31
CA ILE A 36 1.08 7.71 -8.08
C ILE A 36 1.96 8.60 -8.96
N GLU A 37 1.38 9.59 -9.66
CA GLU A 37 2.13 10.50 -10.53
C GLU A 37 3.15 11.34 -9.74
N GLU A 38 2.76 11.86 -8.58
CA GLU A 38 3.66 12.59 -7.66
C GLU A 38 4.81 11.71 -7.16
N ASP A 39 4.52 10.46 -6.78
CA ASP A 39 5.55 9.51 -6.35
C ASP A 39 6.52 9.16 -7.48
N PHE A 40 6.02 8.94 -8.69
CA PHE A 40 6.89 8.67 -9.84
C PHE A 40 7.73 9.88 -10.26
N ARG A 41 7.29 11.12 -10.03
CA ARG A 41 8.13 12.32 -10.23
C ARG A 41 9.34 12.35 -9.30
N ARG A 42 9.22 11.76 -8.11
CA ARG A 42 10.29 11.68 -7.10
C ARG A 42 10.92 10.28 -7.02
N TRP A 43 10.88 9.52 -8.11
CA TRP A 43 11.28 8.11 -8.19
C TRP A 43 12.67 7.80 -7.56
N GLU A 44 13.64 8.67 -7.76
CA GLU A 44 15.01 8.47 -7.26
C GLU A 44 15.13 8.57 -5.74
N LEU A 45 14.17 9.18 -5.05
CA LEU A 45 14.16 9.25 -3.59
C LEU A 45 13.81 7.92 -2.92
N PHE A 46 13.11 7.03 -3.65
CA PHE A 46 12.71 5.75 -3.09
C PHE A 46 13.89 4.79 -2.97
N ASP A 47 14.05 4.18 -1.79
CA ASP A 47 14.79 2.93 -1.65
C ASP A 47 13.94 1.81 -2.25
N LYS A 48 14.42 1.31 -3.38
CA LYS A 48 13.74 0.36 -4.26
C LYS A 48 14.52 -0.94 -4.27
N THR A 49 13.83 -2.05 -4.08
CA THR A 49 14.40 -3.39 -4.21
C THR A 49 13.49 -4.26 -5.09
N PRO A 50 14.03 -5.21 -5.85
CA PRO A 50 13.20 -6.23 -6.49
C PRO A 50 12.32 -6.95 -5.47
N ARG A 51 11.09 -7.26 -5.87
CA ARG A 51 10.17 -8.07 -5.07
C ARG A 51 10.78 -9.45 -4.74
N VAL A 52 10.49 -9.93 -3.53
CA VAL A 52 10.90 -11.26 -3.08
C VAL A 52 9.82 -12.25 -3.49
N ALA A 53 10.18 -13.29 -4.25
CA ALA A 53 9.23 -14.27 -4.77
C ALA A 53 9.49 -15.67 -4.22
N SER A 54 8.41 -16.38 -3.89
CA SER A 54 8.40 -17.82 -3.59
C SER A 54 7.51 -18.53 -4.60
N HIS A 55 8.14 -19.30 -5.49
CA HIS A 55 7.45 -19.99 -6.58
C HIS A 55 6.93 -21.37 -6.15
N SER A 56 5.76 -21.74 -6.64
CA SER A 56 5.20 -23.09 -6.58
C SER A 56 4.86 -23.58 -8.00
N ALA A 57 4.35 -24.80 -8.12
CA ALA A 57 3.89 -25.33 -9.41
C ALA A 57 2.69 -24.53 -9.97
N ASP A 58 1.86 -23.98 -9.08
CA ASP A 58 0.57 -23.39 -9.42
C ASP A 58 0.57 -21.85 -9.34
N GLY A 59 1.68 -21.23 -8.93
CA GLY A 59 1.75 -19.77 -8.81
C GLY A 59 2.98 -19.25 -8.07
N VAL A 60 2.81 -18.08 -7.47
CA VAL A 60 3.86 -17.36 -6.75
C VAL A 60 3.26 -16.60 -5.57
N ILE A 61 4.03 -16.48 -4.50
CA ILE A 61 3.78 -15.57 -3.38
C ILE A 61 4.87 -14.51 -3.41
N GLU A 62 4.50 -13.23 -3.36
CA GLU A 62 5.43 -12.11 -3.48
C GLU A 62 5.34 -11.14 -2.29
N LEU A 63 6.49 -10.58 -1.90
CA LEU A 63 6.60 -9.40 -1.06
C LEU A 63 7.18 -8.24 -1.86
N MET A 64 6.47 -7.11 -1.87
CA MET A 64 6.85 -5.91 -2.64
C MET A 64 7.12 -4.73 -1.68
N PRO A 65 8.34 -4.60 -1.12
CA PRO A 65 8.67 -3.50 -0.21
C PRO A 65 9.23 -2.28 -0.95
N THR A 66 8.98 -1.09 -0.40
CA THR A 66 9.61 0.17 -0.80
C THR A 66 9.63 1.14 0.39
N SER A 67 10.59 2.07 0.40
CA SER A 67 10.66 3.15 1.39
C SER A 67 10.98 4.48 0.72
N ASP A 68 10.47 5.59 1.23
CA ASP A 68 10.90 6.94 0.84
C ASP A 68 11.78 7.63 1.89
N GLY A 69 12.25 6.86 2.89
CA GLY A 69 13.09 7.35 3.98
C GLY A 69 12.30 7.91 5.17
N GLU A 70 11.01 8.21 5.00
CA GLU A 70 10.09 8.58 6.08
C GLU A 70 9.08 7.46 6.37
N THR A 71 8.55 6.86 5.31
CA THR A 71 7.57 5.78 5.38
C THR A 71 8.08 4.52 4.71
N TYR A 72 7.77 3.37 5.33
CA TYR A 72 8.04 2.05 4.77
C TYR A 72 6.72 1.35 4.46
N GLY A 73 6.55 0.93 3.21
CA GLY A 73 5.39 0.18 2.75
C GLY A 73 5.80 -1.18 2.19
N PHE A 74 4.99 -2.20 2.43
CA PHE A 74 5.10 -3.47 1.73
C PHE A 74 3.72 -4.06 1.42
N LYS A 75 3.66 -4.86 0.35
CA LYS A 75 2.48 -5.63 -0.03
C LYS A 75 2.82 -7.11 -0.13
N TYR A 76 1.98 -7.94 0.48
CA TYR A 76 1.93 -9.39 0.27
C TYR A 76 0.89 -9.69 -0.80
N VAL A 77 1.25 -10.43 -1.85
CA VAL A 77 0.37 -10.77 -2.97
C VAL A 77 0.63 -12.18 -3.49
#